data_AF-A0A1G1ILT5-F1
#
_entry.id   AF-A0A1G1ILT5-F1
#
_cell.length_a   1.000
_cell.length_b   1.000
_cell.length_c   1.000
_cell.angle_alpha   90.00
_cell.angle_beta   90.00
_cell.angle_gamma   90.00
#
_symmetry.space_group_name_H-M   'P 1'
#
loop_
_entity.id
_entity.type
_entity.pdbx_description
1 polymer ?
#
loop_
_entity_poly.entity_id
_entity_poly.type
_entity_poly.pdbx_seq_one_letter_code
_entity_poly.pdbx_strand_id
1 'polypeptide(L)' 'MGNNLGQQIYDILREELSEITAGMIVREKCKKIGKAIDIITLEDLKNLIPLIMGPVLLFGGNEKTEKIKEKLEKLVTS' A
#
# COMPACT_ATOMS: atom_id res chain seq x y z
N MET A 1 -18.39 -11.28 0.61
CA MET A 1 -17.94 -9.92 0.95
C MET A 1 -16.55 -9.76 0.37
N GLY A 2 -16.36 -8.92 -0.64
CA GLY A 2 -15.04 -8.70 -1.26
C GLY A 2 -14.16 -7.84 -0.36
N ASN A 3 -12.87 -8.17 -0.26
CA ASN A 3 -11.91 -7.38 0.53
C ASN A 3 -11.78 -5.96 -0.05
N ASN A 4 -11.83 -4.96 0.82
CA ASN A 4 -11.66 -3.55 0.44
C ASN A 4 -10.23 -3.27 -0.05
N LEU A 5 -10.02 -2.17 -0.77
CA LEU A 5 -8.73 -1.82 -1.37
C LEU A 5 -7.63 -1.67 -0.32
N GLY A 6 -7.93 -1.13 0.86
CA GLY A 6 -6.95 -0.98 1.93
C GLY A 6 -6.39 -2.31 2.42
N GLN A 7 -7.24 -3.34 2.52
CA GLN A 7 -6.81 -4.69 2.87
C GLN A 7 -5.92 -5.29 1.75
N GLN A 8 -6.27 -5.06 0.48
CA GLN A 8 -5.45 -5.52 -0.64
C GLN A 8 -4.06 -4.87 -0.67
N ILE A 9 -3.96 -3.57 -0.35
CA ILE A 9 -2.68 -2.87 -0.21
C ILE A 9 -1.85 -3.51 0.91
N TYR A 10 -2.48 -3.78 2.07
CA TYR A 10 -1.80 -4.43 3.20
C TYR A 10 -1.27 -5.81 2.82
N ASP A 11 -2.10 -6.63 2.15
CA ASP A 11 -1.71 -7.98 1.74
C ASP A 11 -0.53 -7.94 0.77
N ILE A 12 -0.53 -7.04 -0.23
CA ILE A 12 0.60 -6.85 -1.15
C ILE A 12 1.88 -6.47 -0.40
N LEU A 13 1.79 -5.55 0.58
CA LEU A 13 2.95 -5.13 1.34
C LEU A 13 3.50 -6.26 2.22
N ARG A 14 2.63 -7.09 2.80
CA ARG A 14 3.04 -8.21 3.67
C ARG A 14 3.73 -9.35 2.90
N GLU A 15 3.56 -9.43 1.58
CA GLU A 15 4.25 -10.44 0.77
C GLU A 15 5.76 -10.21 0.75
N GLU A 16 6.20 -8.94 0.79
CA GLU A 16 7.62 -8.59 0.69
C GLU A 16 8.17 -8.00 2.00
N LEU A 17 7.32 -7.46 2.88
CA LEU A 17 7.68 -6.84 4.15
C LEU A 17 7.09 -7.62 5.34
N SER A 18 7.59 -7.37 6.55
CA SER A 18 6.98 -7.95 7.75
C SER A 18 5.58 -7.38 7.98
N GLU A 19 4.70 -8.17 8.62
CA GLU A 19 3.32 -7.77 8.94
C GLU A 19 3.27 -6.44 9.72
N ILE A 20 4.19 -6.26 10.67
CA ILE A 20 4.31 -5.04 11.47
C ILE A 20 4.62 -3.83 10.56
N THR A 21 5.61 -3.97 9.67
CA THR A 21 6.02 -2.88 8.78
C THR A 21 4.92 -2.56 7.75
N ALA A 22 4.32 -3.57 7.15
CA ALA A 22 3.20 -3.41 6.22
C ALA A 22 2.03 -2.69 6.90
N GLY A 23 1.61 -3.15 8.08
CA GLY A 23 0.53 -2.56 8.86
C GLY A 23 0.81 -1.11 9.25
N MET A 24 2.04 -0.81 9.70
CA MET A 24 2.48 0.54 10.01
C MET A 24 2.37 1.46 8.78
N ILE A 25 2.89 1.02 7.62
CA ILE A 25 2.88 1.83 6.39
C ILE A 25 1.46 2.15 5.96
N VAL A 26 0.58 1.14 5.81
CA VAL A 26 -0.79 1.38 5.34
C VAL A 26 -1.54 2.30 6.30
N ARG A 27 -1.44 2.06 7.61
CA ARG A 27 -2.14 2.86 8.62
C ARG A 27 -1.66 4.32 8.63
N GLU A 28 -0.35 4.54 8.60
CA GLU A 28 0.24 5.88 8.55
C GLU A 28 -0.15 6.63 7.26
N LYS A 29 -0.08 5.98 6.10
CA LYS A 29 -0.37 6.66 4.82
C LYS A 29 -1.86 6.92 4.62
N CYS A 30 -2.72 5.99 5.02
CA CYS A 30 -4.18 6.23 5.02
C CYS A 30 -4.54 7.41 5.94
N LYS A 31 -3.92 7.50 7.13
CA LYS A 31 -4.11 8.64 8.05
C LYS A 31 -3.66 9.96 7.43
N LYS A 32 -2.57 9.98 6.65
CA LYS A 32 -2.09 11.20 5.97
C LYS A 32 -3.09 11.78 4.97
N ILE A 33 -3.90 10.94 4.33
CA ILE A 33 -4.97 11.38 3.42
C ILE A 33 -6.33 11.53 4.13
N GLY A 34 -6.37 11.40 5.46
CA GLY A 34 -7.59 11.54 6.25
C GLY A 34 -8.61 10.41 6.06
N LYS A 35 -8.18 9.24 5.57
CA LYS A 35 -9.06 8.10 5.27
C LYS A 35 -8.73 6.91 6.17
N ALA A 36 -9.75 6.14 6.52
CA ALA A 36 -9.56 4.81 7.10
C ALA A 36 -9.22 3.80 6.00
N ILE A 37 -8.54 2.72 6.37
CA ILE A 37 -8.15 1.63 5.47
C ILE A 37 -9.37 1.03 4.75
N ASP A 38 -10.51 0.99 5.42
CA ASP A 38 -11.73 0.36 4.91
C ASP A 38 -12.50 1.18 3.87
N ILE A 39 -12.15 2.46 3.70
CA ILE A 39 -12.87 3.41 2.83
C ILE A 39 -11.98 3.98 1.72
N ILE A 40 -10.84 3.35 1.44
CA ILE A 40 -9.93 3.74 0.37
C ILE A 40 -10.60 3.48 -0.99
N THR A 41 -10.62 4.50 -1.84
CA THR A 41 -11.07 4.40 -3.24
C THR A 41 -9.88 4.19 -4.18
N LEU A 42 -10.17 3.87 -5.46
CA LEU A 42 -9.12 3.78 -6.49
C LEU A 42 -8.40 5.12 -6.72
N GLU A 43 -9.09 6.24 -6.55
CA GLU A 43 -8.50 7.57 -6.65
C GLU A 43 -7.55 7.86 -5.47
N ASP A 44 -7.95 7.49 -4.26
CA ASP A 44 -7.11 7.56 -3.08
C ASP A 44 -5.86 6.68 -3.24
N LEU A 45 -6.00 5.47 -3.82
CA LEU A 45 -4.89 4.56 -4.07
C LEU A 45 -3.82 5.17 -4.99
N LYS A 46 -4.21 5.85 -6.06
CA LYS A 46 -3.26 6.57 -6.95
C LYS A 46 -2.41 7.57 -6.19
N ASN A 47 -3.01 8.29 -5.24
CA ASN A 47 -2.30 9.24 -4.37
C ASN A 47 -1.47 8.55 -3.28
N LEU A 48 -1.88 7.36 -2.83
CA LEU A 48 -1.19 6.58 -1.81
C LEU A 48 0.05 5.86 -2.33
N ILE A 49 0.07 5.36 -3.57
CA ILE A 49 1.23 4.64 -4.14
C ILE A 49 2.54 5.39 -3.89
N PRO A 50 2.73 6.66 -4.32
CA PRO A 50 4.00 7.37 -4.08
C PRO A 50 4.28 7.57 -2.58
N LEU A 51 3.26 7.73 -1.75
CA LEU A 51 3.41 7.88 -0.30
C LEU A 51 3.85 6.59 0.40
N ILE A 52 3.42 5.44 -0.12
CA ILE A 52 3.80 4.10 0.33
C ILE A 52 5.21 3.74 -0.15
N MET A 53 5.57 4.13 -1.38
CA MET A 53 6.89 3.81 -1.96
C MET A 53 8.07 4.34 -1.16
N GLY A 54 7.98 5.55 -0.60
CA GLY A 54 9.05 6.12 0.22
C GLY A 54 9.47 5.20 1.39
N PRO A 55 8.57 4.85 2.31
CA PRO A 55 8.83 3.87 3.36
C PRO A 55 9.24 2.50 2.84
N VAL A 56 8.61 1.99 1.77
CA VAL A 56 8.97 0.68 1.22
C VAL A 56 10.43 0.66 0.76
N LEU A 57 10.91 1.74 0.14
CA LEU A 57 12.31 1.88 -0.24
C LEU A 57 13.24 1.88 0.98
N LEU A 58 12.83 2.55 2.06
CA LEU A 58 13.61 2.61 3.30
C LEU A 58 13.69 1.25 4.03
N PHE A 59 12.58 0.50 4.09
CA PHE A 59 12.50 -0.75 4.86
C PHE A 59 12.77 -2.01 4.04
N GLY A 60 12.54 -1.94 2.73
CA GLY A 60 12.61 -3.09 1.82
C GLY A 60 13.68 -2.97 0.73
N GLY A 61 14.27 -1.78 0.53
CA GLY A 61 15.23 -1.54 -0.54
C GLY A 61 14.60 -1.51 -1.93
N ASN A 62 15.44 -1.33 -2.96
CA ASN A 62 14.99 -1.09 -4.32
C ASN A 62 14.24 -2.29 -4.93
N GLU A 63 14.72 -3.51 -4.69
CA GLU A 63 14.12 -4.73 -5.27
C GLU A 63 12.67 -4.93 -4.82
N LYS A 64 12.39 -4.80 -3.52
CA LYS A 64 11.04 -4.95 -2.98
C LYS A 64 10.12 -3.80 -3.38
N THR A 65 10.68 -2.60 -3.50
CA THR A 65 9.94 -1.40 -3.93
C THR A 65 9.36 -1.58 -5.33
N GLU A 66 10.18 -2.04 -6.28
CA GLU A 66 9.71 -2.29 -7.65
C GLU A 66 8.62 -3.37 -7.70
N LYS A 67 8.81 -4.49 -6.99
CA LYS A 67 7.81 -5.58 -6.91
C LYS A 67 6.46 -5.10 -6.34
N ILE A 68 6.49 -4.35 -5.24
CA ILE A 68 5.28 -3.80 -4.61
C ILE A 68 4.63 -2.76 -5.52
N LYS A 69 5.42 -1.87 -6.13
CA LYS A 69 4.92 -0.84 -7.05
C LYS A 69 4.13 -1.47 -8.19
N GLU A 70 4.68 -2.48 -8.85
CA GLU A 70 4.03 -3.17 -9.97
C GLU A 70 2.68 -3.79 -9.54
N LYS A 71 2.62 -4.42 -8.37
CA LYS A 71 1.38 -5.01 -7.82
C LYS A 71 0.34 -3.95 -7.50
N LEU A 72 0.74 -2.82 -6.90
CA LEU A 72 -0.18 -1.72 -6.59
C LEU A 72 -0.68 -1.00 -7.85
N GLU A 73 0.16 -0.82 -8.86
CA GLU A 73 -0.25 -0.23 -10.15
C GLU A 73 -1.26 -1.13 -10.88
N LYS A 74 -1.04 -2.46 -10.85
CA LYS A 74 -2.00 -3.44 -11.40
C LYS A 74 -3.40 -3.31 -10.77
N LEU A 75 -3.49 -3.07 -9.45
CA LEU A 75 -4.77 -2.85 -8.77
C LEU A 75 -5.53 -1.62 -9.28
N VAL A 76 -4.83 -0.62 -9.82
CA VAL A 76 -5.43 0.63 -10.31
C VAL A 76 -5.92 0.50 -11.75
N THR A 77 -5.28 -0.36 -12.55
CA THR A 77 -5.54 -0.52 -13.99
C THR A 77 -6.52 -1.66 -14.34
N SER A 78 -6.93 -2.47 -13.36
CA SER A 78 -7.90 -3.56 -13.51
C SER A 78 -9.35 -3.10 -13.45
#